data_AF-A0A8S2QVJ1-F1
#
_entry.id   AF-A0A8S2QVJ1-F1
#
_cell.length_a   1.000
_cell.length_b   1.000
_cell.length_c   1.000
_cell.angle_alpha   90.00
_cell.angle_beta   90.00
_cell.angle_gamma   90.00
#
_symmetry.space_group_name_H-M   'P 1'
#
loop_
_entity.id
_entity.type
_entity.pdbx_description
1 polymer ?
#
loop_
_entity_poly.entity_id
_entity_poly.type
_entity_poly.pdbx_seq_one_letter_code
_entity_poly.pdbx_strand_id
1 'polypeptide(L)'
;MFLAIKLKDTAADKLKLIKTVPNYWQYEQNNYSINKTALKDEFHLMITSIDRKDEENMLNRHNESYFPQNVLRVPSEARKSIESIDNVEPVRVAKIGVVYIHSGQEITEVNILSNIQTSKRYKQFMLSIAKLKSIQDLQQENFYCPLLDANNADNCGQYAYIWQNSIYQVLFHTSSMMPNTRWDHEFKKKLIGNDYVIISYNESDYPFEMQTIKTGVCQYVIEVCPQKNSSYTRVRLKRRTPTTTTQNASTTNTKSSNNIDYLLSDDFVASYVRVLALCLCQQGELEARQRSSSPTPFLISPWQNRLQALRSLHTRCFLSYSNRQSSK
;
A
#
# COMPACT_ATOMS: atom_id res chain seq x y z
N MET A 1 -12.82 -9.19 -26.78
CA MET A 1 -11.52 -8.73 -27.30
C MET A 1 -10.44 -9.24 -26.35
N PHE A 2 -9.77 -10.35 -26.70
CA PHE A 2 -8.86 -11.06 -25.81
C PHE A 2 -7.40 -10.67 -26.11
N LEU A 3 -6.77 -9.92 -25.21
CA LEU A 3 -5.30 -9.75 -25.25
C LEU A 3 -4.66 -11.06 -24.80
N ALA A 4 -3.70 -11.62 -25.55
CA ALA A 4 -2.79 -12.66 -25.07
C ALA A 4 -1.38 -12.09 -25.12
N ILE A 5 -0.58 -12.21 -24.05
CA ILE A 5 0.71 -11.52 -23.92
C ILE A 5 1.85 -12.52 -24.08
N LYS A 6 2.49 -12.45 -25.24
CA LYS A 6 3.76 -13.11 -25.51
C LYS A 6 4.89 -12.42 -24.74
N LEU A 7 5.46 -13.10 -23.73
CA LEU A 7 6.81 -12.78 -23.26
C LEU A 7 7.78 -13.67 -24.04
N LYS A 8 8.77 -13.03 -24.69
CA LYS A 8 9.90 -13.76 -25.26
C LYS A 8 10.86 -13.99 -24.12
N ASP A 9 11.34 -15.22 -23.90
CA ASP A 9 12.71 -15.36 -23.46
C ASP A 9 13.40 -16.67 -23.76
N THR A 10 14.70 -16.52 -24.00
CA THR A 10 15.73 -17.54 -24.14
C THR A 10 15.58 -18.60 -23.06
N ALA A 11 15.42 -19.87 -23.48
CA ALA A 11 15.56 -21.21 -22.87
C ALA A 11 15.76 -21.45 -21.34
N ALA A 12 15.87 -20.44 -20.48
CA ALA A 12 16.22 -20.55 -19.06
C ALA A 12 15.16 -19.96 -18.11
N ASP A 13 14.19 -19.18 -18.59
CA ASP A 13 13.19 -18.55 -17.72
C ASP A 13 11.96 -19.44 -17.50
N LYS A 14 11.84 -19.96 -16.27
CA LYS A 14 10.63 -20.65 -15.78
C LYS A 14 9.41 -19.75 -15.98
N LEU A 15 8.35 -20.30 -16.57
CA LEU A 15 7.01 -19.69 -16.70
C LEU A 15 6.62 -18.97 -15.39
N LYS A 16 6.62 -17.63 -15.41
CA LYS A 16 6.02 -16.83 -14.34
C LYS A 16 4.56 -16.60 -14.71
N LEU A 17 3.66 -17.20 -13.93
CA LEU A 17 2.26 -16.80 -13.89
C LEU A 17 2.24 -15.33 -13.51
N ILE A 18 1.72 -14.49 -14.39
CA ILE A 18 1.43 -13.10 -14.06
C ILE A 18 0.50 -13.15 -12.85
N LYS A 19 0.85 -12.45 -11.76
CA LYS A 19 0.04 -12.34 -10.54
C LYS A 19 -1.33 -11.77 -10.90
N THR A 20 -2.20 -12.63 -11.42
CA THR A 20 -3.64 -12.57 -11.39
C THR A 20 -3.95 -13.27 -10.07
N VAL A 21 -4.59 -12.54 -9.16
CA VAL A 21 -5.09 -12.98 -7.85
C VAL A 21 -4.98 -14.51 -7.67
N PRO A 22 -3.98 -15.03 -6.95
CA PRO A 22 -3.65 -16.47 -6.92
C PRO A 22 -4.82 -17.39 -6.56
N ASN A 23 -5.86 -16.84 -5.90
CA ASN A 23 -6.97 -17.61 -5.36
C ASN A 23 -8.28 -17.50 -6.16
N TYR A 24 -8.37 -16.71 -7.24
CA TYR A 24 -9.60 -16.67 -8.03
C TYR A 24 -9.68 -17.85 -9.03
N TRP A 25 -8.54 -18.23 -9.61
CA TRP A 25 -8.48 -19.27 -10.63
C TRP A 25 -8.57 -20.71 -10.10
N GLN A 26 -8.16 -20.96 -8.84
CA GLN A 26 -8.23 -22.32 -8.26
C GLN A 26 -9.67 -22.75 -7.91
N TYR A 27 -10.59 -21.81 -7.70
CA TYR A 27 -11.99 -22.12 -7.40
C TYR A 27 -12.82 -22.39 -8.67
N GLU A 28 -12.50 -21.74 -9.79
CA GLU A 28 -13.25 -21.86 -11.04
C GLU A 28 -12.93 -23.12 -11.86
N GLN A 29 -11.72 -23.70 -11.72
CA GLN A 29 -11.36 -24.89 -12.51
C GLN A 29 -12.18 -26.14 -12.16
N ASN A 30 -12.75 -26.22 -10.96
CA ASN A 30 -13.39 -27.44 -10.49
C ASN A 30 -14.91 -27.51 -10.74
N ASN A 31 -15.59 -26.41 -11.14
CA ASN A 31 -17.06 -26.38 -11.10
C ASN A 31 -17.81 -25.83 -12.33
N TYR A 32 -17.15 -25.37 -13.40
CA TYR A 32 -17.87 -24.96 -14.61
C TYR A 32 -17.19 -25.42 -15.91
N SER A 33 -17.87 -26.29 -16.64
CA SER A 33 -17.68 -26.42 -18.09
C SER A 33 -18.06 -25.07 -18.72
N ILE A 34 -17.07 -24.30 -19.17
CA ILE A 34 -17.29 -22.96 -19.73
C ILE A 34 -18.15 -23.08 -20.99
N ASN A 35 -19.43 -22.69 -20.87
CA ASN A 35 -20.35 -22.56 -21.98
C ASN A 35 -19.92 -21.34 -22.82
N LYS A 36 -19.32 -21.61 -23.99
CA LYS A 36 -18.68 -20.64 -24.91
C LYS A 36 -19.62 -19.54 -25.45
N THR A 37 -20.92 -19.62 -25.20
CA THR A 37 -21.94 -18.74 -25.80
C THR A 37 -22.21 -17.45 -25.03
N ALA A 38 -21.84 -17.35 -23.75
CA ALA A 38 -22.11 -16.16 -22.92
C ALA A 38 -21.02 -15.07 -22.97
N LEU A 39 -19.88 -15.33 -23.60
CA LEU A 39 -18.67 -14.49 -23.55
C LEU A 39 -18.67 -13.28 -24.51
N LYS A 40 -19.82 -12.89 -25.09
CA LYS A 40 -19.84 -11.89 -26.18
C LYS A 40 -19.68 -10.44 -25.72
N ASP A 41 -20.04 -10.08 -24.48
CA ASP A 41 -20.19 -8.66 -24.09
C ASP A 41 -19.33 -8.19 -22.90
N GLU A 42 -18.46 -9.02 -22.34
CA GLU A 42 -17.59 -8.61 -21.22
C GLU A 42 -16.12 -8.42 -21.66
N PHE A 43 -15.58 -7.23 -21.38
CA PHE A 43 -14.21 -6.81 -21.71
C PHE A 43 -13.15 -7.60 -20.92
N HIS A 44 -12.80 -8.80 -21.40
CA HIS A 44 -11.72 -9.61 -20.81
C HIS A 44 -10.39 -9.38 -21.54
N LEU A 45 -9.53 -8.54 -20.97
CA LEU A 45 -8.14 -8.39 -21.39
C LEU A 45 -7.31 -9.53 -20.78
N MET A 46 -6.93 -10.56 -21.55
CA MET A 46 -6.50 -11.83 -20.96
C MET A 46 -5.01 -12.07 -20.67
N ILE A 47 -3.97 -11.56 -21.34
CA ILE A 47 -2.55 -11.75 -20.94
C ILE A 47 -2.15 -13.18 -20.52
N THR A 48 -1.96 -14.08 -21.49
CA THR A 48 -1.34 -15.40 -21.24
C THR A 48 0.06 -15.47 -21.85
N SER A 49 1.02 -16.00 -21.09
CA SER A 49 2.35 -16.39 -21.58
C SER A 49 2.27 -17.82 -22.13
N ILE A 50 2.70 -18.03 -23.37
CA ILE A 50 2.63 -19.32 -24.07
C ILE A 50 4.06 -19.72 -24.46
N ASP A 51 4.44 -20.98 -24.20
CA ASP A 51 5.74 -21.53 -24.61
C ASP A 51 5.80 -21.66 -26.15
N ARG A 52 6.99 -21.49 -26.73
CA ARG A 52 7.22 -21.51 -28.18
C ARG A 52 6.83 -22.85 -28.82
N LYS A 53 7.06 -23.95 -28.12
CA LYS A 53 6.67 -25.29 -28.59
C LYS A 53 5.16 -25.46 -28.61
N ASP A 54 4.47 -24.91 -27.63
CA ASP A 54 3.01 -24.92 -27.57
C ASP A 54 2.38 -23.95 -28.58
N GLU A 55 3.03 -22.82 -28.85
CA GLU A 55 2.66 -21.90 -29.95
C GLU A 55 2.77 -22.59 -31.30
N GLU A 56 3.90 -23.25 -31.61
CA GLU A 56 4.09 -24.01 -32.84
C GLU A 56 3.07 -25.15 -32.92
N ASN A 57 2.80 -25.86 -31.82
CA ASN A 57 1.75 -26.87 -31.77
C ASN A 57 0.34 -26.29 -31.97
N MET A 58 0.03 -25.11 -31.47
CA MET A 58 -1.27 -24.45 -31.68
C MET A 58 -1.44 -23.96 -33.11
N LEU A 59 -0.40 -23.37 -33.69
CA LEU A 59 -0.35 -22.96 -35.11
C LEU A 59 -0.43 -24.17 -36.06
N ASN A 60 0.16 -25.31 -35.66
CA ASN A 60 0.16 -26.53 -36.47
C ASN A 60 -1.13 -27.34 -36.33
N ARG A 61 -1.79 -27.33 -35.16
CA ARG A 61 -3.08 -28.05 -34.93
C ARG A 61 -4.28 -27.30 -35.49
N HIS A 62 -4.22 -25.98 -35.52
CA HIS A 62 -5.25 -25.14 -36.10
C HIS A 62 -4.62 -24.45 -37.30
N ASN A 63 -4.90 -24.94 -38.53
CA ASN A 63 -4.60 -24.24 -39.79
C ASN A 63 -4.66 -22.73 -39.54
N GLU A 64 -3.58 -21.99 -39.85
CA GLU A 64 -3.22 -20.61 -39.44
C GLU A 64 -4.35 -19.56 -39.30
N SER A 65 -5.53 -19.85 -39.83
CA SER A 65 -6.77 -19.09 -39.81
C SER A 65 -7.45 -18.88 -38.44
N TYR A 66 -7.04 -19.57 -37.37
CA TYR A 66 -7.71 -19.50 -36.05
C TYR A 66 -6.93 -18.81 -34.92
N PHE A 67 -5.84 -18.09 -35.21
CA PHE A 67 -5.48 -17.02 -34.28
C PHE A 67 -6.62 -16.00 -34.31
N PRO A 68 -7.31 -15.71 -33.19
CA PRO A 68 -8.35 -14.69 -33.21
C PRO A 68 -7.69 -13.40 -33.71
N GLN A 69 -8.28 -12.72 -34.70
CA GLN A 69 -7.81 -11.43 -35.22
C GLN A 69 -7.58 -10.37 -34.11
N ASN A 70 -8.10 -10.64 -32.91
CA ASN A 70 -8.04 -9.82 -31.72
C ASN A 70 -6.82 -10.10 -30.81
N VAL A 71 -5.90 -11.00 -31.18
CA VAL A 71 -4.70 -11.30 -30.39
C VAL A 71 -3.51 -10.48 -30.88
N LEU A 72 -3.02 -9.58 -30.03
CA LEU A 72 -1.86 -8.74 -30.32
C LEU A 72 -0.58 -9.34 -29.74
N ARG A 73 0.41 -9.59 -30.61
CA ARG A 73 1.75 -10.00 -30.18
C ARG A 73 2.49 -8.83 -29.55
N VAL A 74 2.93 -8.99 -28.31
CA VAL A 74 3.72 -7.98 -27.61
C VAL A 74 5.18 -8.03 -28.07
N PRO A 75 5.81 -6.90 -28.45
CA PRO A 75 7.22 -6.85 -28.80
C PRO A 75 8.13 -7.10 -27.58
N SER A 76 9.33 -7.65 -27.81
CA SER A 76 10.31 -7.92 -26.73
C SER A 76 10.71 -6.66 -25.96
N GLU A 77 10.67 -5.50 -26.62
CA GLU A 77 11.00 -4.19 -26.07
C GLU A 77 10.00 -3.77 -24.98
N ALA A 78 8.79 -4.32 -24.98
CA ALA A 78 7.75 -4.01 -24.00
C ALA A 78 7.81 -4.88 -22.73
N ARG A 79 8.79 -5.79 -22.60
CA ARG A 79 8.97 -6.65 -21.42
C ARG A 79 9.00 -5.88 -20.11
N LYS A 80 9.79 -4.79 -20.04
CA LYS A 80 9.85 -3.92 -18.85
C LYS A 80 8.49 -3.32 -18.48
N SER A 81 7.64 -3.03 -19.47
CA SER A 81 6.28 -2.55 -19.20
C SER A 81 5.41 -3.63 -18.57
N ILE A 82 5.54 -4.88 -19.01
CA ILE A 82 4.82 -6.02 -18.43
C ILE A 82 5.29 -6.26 -16.99
N GLU A 83 6.60 -6.30 -16.76
CA GLU A 83 7.18 -6.42 -15.41
C GLU A 83 6.70 -5.29 -14.49
N SER A 84 6.66 -4.05 -15.00
CA SER A 84 6.13 -2.92 -14.25
C SER A 84 4.64 -3.07 -13.90
N ILE A 85 3.84 -3.68 -14.78
CA ILE A 85 2.41 -3.95 -14.54
C ILE A 85 2.24 -5.07 -13.50
N ASP A 86 3.08 -6.10 -13.55
CA ASP A 86 3.06 -7.23 -12.62
C ASP A 86 3.49 -6.84 -11.21
N ASN A 87 4.36 -5.84 -11.11
CA ASN A 87 4.76 -5.23 -9.84
C ASN A 87 3.70 -4.30 -9.23
N VAL A 88 2.60 -3.99 -9.95
CA VAL A 88 1.48 -3.26 -9.38
C VAL A 88 0.67 -4.22 -8.50
N GLU A 89 0.80 -4.02 -7.18
CA GLU A 89 0.07 -4.81 -6.21
C GLU A 89 -1.45 -4.69 -6.39
N PRO A 90 -2.21 -5.79 -6.26
CA PRO A 90 -3.66 -5.78 -6.42
C PRO A 90 -4.37 -5.12 -5.23
N VAL A 91 -3.71 -5.04 -4.07
CA VAL A 91 -4.25 -4.43 -2.85
C VAL A 91 -3.66 -3.04 -2.64
N ARG A 92 -4.45 -2.14 -2.04
CA ARG A 92 -3.95 -0.83 -1.66
C ARG A 92 -3.19 -0.94 -0.35
N VAL A 93 -1.95 -0.47 -0.35
CA VAL A 93 -1.06 -0.52 0.81
C VAL A 93 -1.06 0.84 1.52
N ALA A 94 -1.33 0.84 2.81
CA ALA A 94 -1.22 2.00 3.70
C ALA A 94 -0.13 1.76 4.75
N LYS A 95 0.69 2.77 5.00
CA LYS A 95 1.75 2.76 6.01
C LYS A 95 1.38 3.76 7.10
N ILE A 96 1.44 3.33 8.35
CA ILE A 96 1.05 4.13 9.51
C ILE A 96 2.14 4.04 10.55
N GLY A 97 2.65 5.20 10.97
CA GLY A 97 3.60 5.30 12.06
C GLY A 97 2.92 5.07 13.40
N VAL A 98 3.55 4.33 14.30
CA VAL A 98 3.08 4.15 15.68
C VAL A 98 4.21 4.45 16.64
N VAL A 99 3.97 5.39 17.55
CA VAL A 99 4.90 5.74 18.62
C VAL A 99 4.23 5.59 19.98
N TYR A 100 5.01 5.13 20.95
CA TYR A 100 4.58 4.96 22.33
C TYR A 100 5.32 5.96 23.22
N ILE A 101 4.60 6.62 24.11
CA ILE A 101 5.13 7.62 25.04
C ILE A 101 4.86 7.13 26.46
N HIS A 102 5.94 6.95 27.23
CA HIS A 102 5.86 6.42 28.58
C HIS A 102 5.33 7.47 29.56
N SER A 103 4.69 7.02 30.64
CA SER A 103 4.33 7.90 31.76
C SER A 103 5.57 8.54 32.38
N GLY A 104 5.57 9.86 32.56
CA GLY A 104 6.66 10.62 33.18
C GLY A 104 7.90 10.82 32.31
N GLN A 105 7.90 10.34 31.06
CA GLN A 105 9.00 10.54 30.12
C GLN A 105 9.00 11.97 29.55
N GLU A 106 10.19 12.53 29.33
CA GLU A 106 10.35 13.78 28.60
C GLU A 106 9.97 13.60 27.12
N ILE A 107 9.09 14.48 26.62
CA ILE A 107 8.58 14.44 25.24
C ILE A 107 9.64 14.97 24.27
N THR A 108 10.63 14.14 23.95
CA THR A 108 11.63 14.40 22.91
C THR A 108 11.59 13.32 21.84
N GLU A 109 11.93 13.68 20.60
CA GLU A 109 11.98 12.76 19.46
C GLU A 109 12.81 11.51 19.77
N VAL A 110 14.01 11.72 20.33
CA VAL A 110 14.97 10.67 20.64
C VAL A 110 14.42 9.72 21.69
N ASN A 111 13.87 10.24 22.79
CA ASN A 111 13.38 9.39 23.86
C ASN A 111 12.18 8.56 23.36
N ILE A 112 11.26 9.16 22.61
CA ILE A 112 10.05 8.48 22.12
C ILE A 112 10.39 7.35 21.14
N LEU A 113 11.30 7.61 20.19
CA LEU A 113 11.71 6.60 19.19
C LEU A 113 12.58 5.48 19.80
N SER A 114 13.22 5.74 20.93
CA SER A 114 14.06 4.77 21.65
C SER A 114 13.27 3.83 22.56
N ASN A 115 11.97 4.06 22.76
CA ASN A 115 11.15 3.24 23.64
C ASN A 115 10.96 1.82 23.11
N ILE A 116 11.51 0.81 23.80
CA ILE A 116 11.27 -0.62 23.52
C ILE A 116 10.24 -1.21 24.50
N GLN A 117 10.30 -0.78 25.76
CA GLN A 117 9.40 -1.26 26.81
C GLN A 117 8.05 -0.54 26.72
N THR A 118 6.98 -1.32 26.68
CA THR A 118 5.61 -0.83 26.49
C THR A 118 4.64 -1.40 27.52
N SER A 119 3.59 -0.66 27.83
CA SER A 119 2.58 -1.06 28.81
C SER A 119 1.73 -2.25 28.32
N LYS A 120 1.10 -2.94 29.28
CA LYS A 120 0.16 -4.03 28.97
C LYS A 120 -1.03 -3.52 28.16
N ARG A 121 -1.55 -2.33 28.48
CA ARG A 121 -2.69 -1.71 27.82
C ARG A 121 -2.35 -1.32 26.37
N TYR A 122 -1.14 -0.79 26.14
CA TYR A 122 -0.63 -0.56 24.78
C TYR A 122 -0.55 -1.85 23.96
N LYS A 123 0.01 -2.93 24.52
CA LYS A 123 0.10 -4.22 23.83
C LYS A 123 -1.29 -4.77 23.47
N GLN A 124 -2.26 -4.66 24.37
CA GLN A 124 -3.66 -5.04 24.10
C GLN A 124 -4.26 -4.20 22.97
N PHE A 125 -4.06 -2.88 22.99
CA PHE A 125 -4.47 -2.00 21.90
C PHE A 125 -3.87 -2.42 20.55
N MET A 126 -2.57 -2.70 20.51
CA MET A 126 -1.88 -3.12 19.29
C MET A 126 -2.33 -4.50 18.79
N LEU A 127 -2.63 -5.43 19.68
CA LEU A 127 -3.21 -6.73 19.29
C LEU A 127 -4.64 -6.60 18.77
N SER A 128 -5.40 -5.61 19.25
CA SER A 128 -6.75 -5.31 18.75
C SER A 128 -6.74 -4.55 17.41
N ILE A 129 -5.71 -3.74 17.15
CA ILE A 129 -5.63 -2.96 15.90
C ILE A 129 -5.19 -3.82 14.72
N ALA A 130 -4.29 -4.78 14.94
CA ALA A 130 -3.63 -5.54 13.90
C ALA A 130 -3.13 -6.90 14.40
N LYS A 131 -2.85 -7.82 13.47
CA LYS A 131 -2.22 -9.10 13.77
C LYS A 131 -0.71 -8.92 13.79
N LEU A 132 -0.05 -9.50 14.80
CA LEU A 132 1.41 -9.60 14.83
C LEU A 132 1.85 -10.74 13.91
N LYS A 133 2.75 -10.45 12.96
CA LYS A 133 3.33 -11.47 12.07
C LYS A 133 4.86 -11.38 12.08
N SER A 134 5.52 -12.52 11.96
CA SER A 134 6.97 -12.57 11.71
C SER A 134 7.26 -12.05 10.31
N ILE A 135 8.33 -11.27 10.18
CA ILE A 135 8.78 -10.77 8.89
C ILE A 135 9.15 -11.92 7.93
N GLN A 136 9.63 -13.05 8.45
CA GLN A 136 9.94 -14.23 7.64
C GLN A 136 8.68 -14.88 7.07
N ASP A 137 7.60 -14.98 7.85
CA ASP A 137 6.33 -15.56 7.39
C ASP A 137 5.73 -14.72 6.26
N LEU A 138 5.86 -13.39 6.35
CA LEU A 138 5.41 -12.47 5.29
C LEU A 138 6.14 -12.69 3.97
N GLN A 139 7.45 -12.97 4.01
CA GLN A 139 8.23 -13.30 2.81
C GLN A 139 7.70 -14.57 2.15
N GLN A 140 7.39 -15.60 2.95
CA GLN A 140 6.89 -16.89 2.45
C GLN A 140 5.47 -16.78 1.87
N GLU A 141 4.62 -15.95 2.48
CA GLU A 141 3.25 -15.73 2.03
C GLU A 141 3.15 -14.82 0.77
N ASN A 142 4.26 -14.42 0.15
CA ASN A 142 4.32 -13.41 -0.93
C ASN A 142 3.60 -12.10 -0.55
N PHE A 143 3.60 -11.76 0.73
CA PHE A 143 2.97 -10.56 1.24
C PHE A 143 3.84 -9.36 0.88
N TYR A 144 3.26 -8.36 0.21
CA TYR A 144 3.99 -7.14 -0.11
C TYR A 144 4.28 -6.36 1.17
N CYS A 145 5.47 -6.48 1.72
CA CYS A 145 5.88 -5.69 2.87
C CYS A 145 6.93 -4.67 2.42
N PRO A 146 6.63 -3.37 2.40
CA PRO A 146 7.63 -2.32 2.14
C PRO A 146 8.85 -2.35 3.09
N LEU A 147 8.73 -3.02 4.24
CA LEU A 147 9.84 -3.23 5.18
C LEU A 147 10.79 -4.35 4.75
N LEU A 148 10.37 -5.21 3.80
CA LEU A 148 11.12 -6.33 3.27
C LEU A 148 12.01 -5.98 2.08
N ASP A 149 11.96 -4.74 1.59
CA ASP A 149 12.95 -4.28 0.62
C ASP A 149 14.35 -4.47 1.20
N ALA A 150 15.27 -5.06 0.44
CA ALA A 150 16.55 -5.61 0.91
C ALA A 150 17.44 -4.64 1.72
N ASN A 151 17.15 -3.33 1.69
CA ASN A 151 17.86 -2.30 2.45
C ASN A 151 17.31 -2.07 3.87
N ASN A 152 16.13 -2.62 4.20
CA ASN A 152 15.40 -2.33 5.43
C ASN A 152 15.22 -3.55 6.36
N ALA A 153 15.35 -4.77 5.84
CA ALA A 153 14.97 -6.00 6.55
C ALA A 153 15.65 -6.18 7.92
N ASP A 154 16.95 -5.91 8.02
CA ASP A 154 17.71 -6.07 9.27
C ASP A 154 17.36 -5.00 10.33
N ASN A 155 16.84 -3.85 9.88
CA ASN A 155 16.60 -2.68 10.73
C ASN A 155 15.12 -2.52 11.14
N CYS A 156 14.22 -3.33 10.58
CA CYS A 156 12.78 -3.25 10.85
C CYS A 156 12.29 -4.15 11.99
N GLY A 157 13.17 -4.97 12.57
CA GLY A 157 12.85 -5.94 13.63
C GLY A 157 12.39 -7.30 13.10
N GLN A 158 12.07 -8.24 13.99
CA GLN A 158 11.66 -9.60 13.60
C GLN A 158 10.15 -9.72 13.33
N TYR A 159 9.35 -8.81 13.88
CA TYR A 159 7.89 -8.86 13.83
C TYR A 159 7.31 -7.50 13.43
N ALA A 160 6.17 -7.53 12.74
CA ALA A 160 5.43 -6.34 12.37
C ALA A 160 3.92 -6.52 12.65
N TYR A 161 3.25 -5.42 12.99
CA TYR A 161 1.81 -5.37 13.09
C TYR A 161 1.21 -5.10 11.72
N ILE A 162 0.33 -6.00 11.29
CA ILE A 162 -0.28 -5.97 9.97
C ILE A 162 -1.78 -6.20 10.09
N TRP A 163 -2.54 -5.39 9.37
CA TRP A 163 -3.96 -5.62 9.16
C TRP A 163 -4.24 -5.69 7.66
N GLN A 164 -5.10 -6.62 7.23
CA GLN A 164 -5.46 -6.76 5.83
C GLN A 164 -6.91 -7.18 5.67
N ASN A 165 -7.50 -6.78 4.55
CA ASN A 165 -8.74 -7.34 4.00
C ASN A 165 -8.58 -7.53 2.48
N SER A 166 -9.67 -7.80 1.76
CA SER A 166 -9.63 -8.03 0.31
C SER A 166 -9.19 -6.83 -0.53
N ILE A 167 -9.15 -5.62 0.03
CA ILE A 167 -8.91 -4.36 -0.72
C ILE A 167 -7.71 -3.59 -0.17
N TYR A 168 -7.50 -3.63 1.15
CA TYR A 168 -6.51 -2.86 1.88
C TYR A 168 -5.54 -3.77 2.62
N GLN A 169 -4.31 -3.30 2.65
CA GLN A 169 -3.25 -3.82 3.47
C GLN A 169 -2.64 -2.66 4.27
N VAL A 170 -2.54 -2.82 5.57
CA VAL A 170 -2.05 -1.80 6.50
C VAL A 170 -0.84 -2.34 7.22
N LEU A 171 0.26 -1.60 7.11
CA LEU A 171 1.50 -1.88 7.80
C LEU A 171 1.75 -0.81 8.86
N PHE A 172 1.92 -1.24 10.10
CA PHE A 172 2.18 -0.35 11.23
C PHE A 172 3.67 -0.29 11.53
N HIS A 173 4.32 0.83 11.20
CA HIS A 173 5.70 1.12 11.57
C HIS A 173 5.78 1.44 13.07
N THR A 174 5.99 0.41 13.88
CA THR A 174 5.94 0.51 15.34
C THR A 174 7.34 0.74 15.91
N SER A 175 7.60 1.94 16.47
CA SER A 175 8.94 2.30 16.98
C SER A 175 9.46 1.32 18.02
N SER A 176 8.58 0.77 18.86
CA SER A 176 8.93 -0.15 19.95
C SER A 176 9.23 -1.58 19.52
N MET A 177 8.90 -1.95 18.29
CA MET A 177 9.23 -3.28 17.73
C MET A 177 10.47 -3.26 16.84
N MET A 178 10.95 -2.06 16.49
CA MET A 178 12.20 -1.88 15.78
C MET A 178 13.37 -1.93 16.77
N PRO A 179 14.52 -2.55 16.40
CA PRO A 179 15.70 -2.64 17.26
C PRO A 179 16.25 -1.25 17.66
N ASN A 180 17.13 -1.20 18.67
CA ASN A 180 17.92 -0.01 19.02
C ASN A 180 19.42 -0.36 18.88
N THR A 181 19.99 -0.20 17.71
CA THR A 181 21.42 -0.20 17.38
C THR A 181 21.96 1.24 17.27
N ARG A 182 23.27 1.37 17.04
CA ARG A 182 24.05 2.61 17.22
C ARG A 182 23.59 3.81 16.35
N TRP A 183 22.79 3.59 15.30
CA TRP A 183 22.27 4.63 14.39
C TRP A 183 20.74 4.60 14.22
N ASP A 184 20.00 3.94 15.13
CA ASP A 184 18.61 3.57 14.88
C ASP A 184 17.60 4.70 14.96
N HIS A 185 17.91 5.78 15.67
CA HIS A 185 17.01 6.93 15.77
C HIS A 185 16.65 7.49 14.39
N GLU A 186 17.66 7.69 13.52
CA GLU A 186 17.46 8.23 12.18
C GLU A 186 16.73 7.25 11.27
N PHE A 187 16.97 5.94 11.41
CA PHE A 187 16.27 4.93 10.63
C PHE A 187 14.79 4.82 11.00
N LYS A 188 14.48 4.74 12.30
CA LYS A 188 13.10 4.75 12.82
C LYS A 188 12.37 6.01 12.40
N LYS A 189 13.05 7.16 12.52
CA LYS A 189 12.53 8.46 12.06
C LYS A 189 12.28 8.46 10.56
N LYS A 190 13.16 7.88 9.74
CA LYS A 190 12.97 7.78 8.29
C LYS A 190 11.77 6.90 7.93
N LEU A 191 11.51 5.82 8.66
CA LEU A 191 10.33 4.99 8.41
C LEU A 191 9.04 5.70 8.86
N ILE A 192 8.95 6.00 10.16
CA ILE A 192 7.74 6.57 10.79
C ILE A 192 7.47 7.98 10.27
N GLY A 193 8.51 8.77 10.05
CA GLY A 193 8.39 10.15 9.63
C GLY A 193 8.05 10.36 8.15
N ASN A 194 8.20 9.32 7.33
CA ASN A 194 7.72 9.33 5.95
C ASN A 194 6.26 8.86 5.82
N ASP A 195 5.62 8.47 6.92
CA ASP A 195 4.20 8.15 6.91
C ASP A 195 3.35 9.42 7.01
N TYR A 196 2.23 9.46 6.29
CA TYR A 196 1.30 10.60 6.36
C TYR A 196 0.58 10.73 7.70
N VAL A 197 0.41 9.60 8.40
CA VAL A 197 -0.33 9.49 9.65
C VAL A 197 0.55 8.82 10.69
N ILE A 198 0.62 9.43 11.87
CA ILE A 198 1.24 8.84 13.06
C ILE A 198 0.17 8.65 14.14
N ILE A 199 0.11 7.46 14.72
CA ILE A 199 -0.63 7.18 15.94
C ILE A 199 0.33 7.37 17.11
N SER A 200 0.06 8.34 17.99
CA SER A 200 0.80 8.51 19.24
C SER A 200 -0.02 7.91 20.38
N TYR A 201 0.46 6.80 20.94
CA TYR A 201 -0.12 6.23 22.15
C TYR A 201 0.52 6.89 23.36
N ASN A 202 -0.22 7.83 23.97
CA ASN A 202 0.31 8.77 24.94
C ASN A 202 -0.19 8.42 26.36
N GLU A 203 0.65 7.74 27.13
CA GLU A 203 0.44 7.51 28.57
C GLU A 203 1.09 8.60 29.44
N SER A 204 1.72 9.61 28.82
CA SER A 204 2.21 10.76 29.55
C SER A 204 1.08 11.73 29.89
N ASP A 205 1.32 12.57 30.89
CA ASP A 205 0.38 13.62 31.28
C ASP A 205 0.49 14.89 30.41
N TYR A 206 1.37 14.88 29.41
CA TYR A 206 1.66 16.04 28.57
C TYR A 206 1.17 15.82 27.13
N PRO A 207 0.65 16.87 26.46
CA PRO A 207 0.16 16.73 25.08
C PRO A 207 1.31 16.43 24.11
N PHE A 208 1.08 15.51 23.18
CA PHE A 208 2.05 15.21 22.12
C PHE A 208 1.91 16.19 20.96
N GLU A 209 2.87 17.09 20.80
CA GLU A 209 2.85 18.06 19.71
C GLU A 209 3.29 17.44 18.38
N MET A 210 2.68 17.90 17.28
CA MET A 210 3.00 17.36 15.96
C MET A 210 4.47 17.63 15.56
N GLN A 211 5.06 18.73 16.06
CA GLN A 211 6.46 19.09 15.79
C GLN A 211 7.47 18.23 16.55
N THR A 212 7.02 17.37 17.48
CA THR A 212 7.91 16.50 18.27
C THR A 212 8.65 15.51 17.37
N ILE A 213 8.02 14.96 16.33
CA ILE A 213 8.68 14.14 15.32
C ILE A 213 8.83 15.00 14.06
N LYS A 214 10.04 15.52 13.83
CA LYS A 214 10.34 16.49 12.79
C LYS A 214 10.34 15.83 11.42
N THR A 215 9.28 16.05 10.65
CA THR A 215 9.12 15.40 9.34
C THR A 215 8.46 16.33 8.33
N GLY A 216 8.85 16.18 7.06
CA GLY A 216 8.25 16.91 5.95
C GLY A 216 6.93 16.30 5.45
N VAL A 217 6.69 15.02 5.76
CA VAL A 217 5.63 14.21 5.13
C VAL A 217 4.40 14.03 6.02
N CYS A 218 4.57 13.83 7.33
CA CYS A 218 3.46 13.65 8.26
C CYS A 218 2.49 14.84 8.20
N GLN A 219 1.20 14.55 8.02
CA GLN A 219 0.12 15.55 7.97
C GLN A 219 -0.85 15.41 9.14
N TYR A 220 -0.95 14.22 9.71
CA TYR A 220 -1.97 13.89 10.71
C TYR A 220 -1.35 13.11 11.86
N VAL A 221 -1.74 13.47 13.08
CA VAL A 221 -1.43 12.72 14.29
C VAL A 221 -2.72 12.34 14.98
N ILE A 222 -2.92 11.04 15.21
CA ILE A 222 -3.99 10.51 16.04
C ILE A 222 -3.39 10.25 17.42
N GLU A 223 -3.68 11.13 18.36
CA GLU A 223 -3.24 11.00 19.74
C GLU A 223 -4.25 10.14 20.51
N VAL A 224 -3.78 9.01 21.04
CA VAL A 224 -4.54 8.03 21.81
C VAL A 224 -4.11 8.11 23.26
N CYS A 225 -4.95 8.71 24.11
CA CYS A 225 -4.69 8.99 25.52
C CYS A 225 -5.55 8.08 26.42
N PRO A 226 -5.04 6.90 26.83
CA PRO A 226 -5.73 6.04 27.80
C PRO A 226 -5.96 6.78 29.12
N GLN A 227 -7.19 6.73 29.66
CA GLN A 227 -7.49 7.38 30.94
C GLN A 227 -7.02 6.51 32.10
N LYS A 228 -6.34 7.13 33.09
CA LYS A 228 -5.87 6.43 34.30
C LYS A 228 -7.05 5.81 35.05
N ASN A 229 -6.90 4.57 35.51
CA ASN A 229 -7.91 3.82 36.28
C ASN A 229 -9.30 3.71 35.62
N SER A 230 -9.36 3.71 34.29
CA SER A 230 -10.61 3.67 33.53
C SER A 230 -10.44 2.84 32.26
N SER A 231 -11.49 2.13 31.83
CA SER A 231 -11.55 1.38 30.56
C SER A 231 -11.86 2.26 29.35
N TYR A 232 -11.71 3.58 29.50
CA TYR A 232 -11.92 4.54 28.43
C TYR A 232 -10.61 5.16 27.97
N THR A 233 -10.55 5.45 26.68
CA THR A 233 -9.43 6.07 25.99
C THR A 233 -9.92 7.27 25.21
N ARG A 234 -9.25 8.40 25.38
CA ARG A 234 -9.54 9.63 24.63
C ARG A 234 -8.74 9.63 23.33
N VAL A 235 -9.37 9.94 22.22
CA VAL A 235 -8.75 10.01 20.88
C VAL A 235 -8.86 11.44 20.37
N ARG A 236 -7.72 12.04 20.02
CA ARG A 236 -7.62 13.39 19.48
C ARG A 236 -6.96 13.39 18.11
N LEU A 237 -7.51 14.16 17.18
CA LEU A 237 -6.87 14.39 15.87
C LEU A 237 -6.14 15.73 15.87
N LYS A 238 -4.86 15.70 15.48
CA LYS A 238 -4.07 16.90 15.18
C LYS A 238 -3.75 16.89 13.70
N ARG A 239 -3.96 18.02 13.02
CA ARG A 239 -3.65 18.22 11.60
C ARG A 239 -2.54 19.25 11.46
N ARG A 240 -1.61 19.00 10.53
CA ARG A 240 -0.57 19.96 10.19
C ARG A 240 -1.21 21.20 9.60
N THR A 241 -1.00 22.35 10.23
CA THR A 241 -1.39 23.62 9.64
C THR A 241 -0.46 23.92 8.46
N PRO A 242 -1.00 24.31 7.29
CA PRO A 242 -0.16 24.75 6.20
C PRO A 242 0.61 25.99 6.67
N THR A 243 1.94 25.97 6.50
CA THR A 243 2.77 27.15 6.73
C THR A 243 2.40 28.21 5.69
N THR A 244 1.48 29.11 6.04
CA THR A 244 1.23 30.31 5.26
C THR A 244 2.44 31.22 5.39
N THR A 245 3.30 31.23 4.38
CA THR A 245 4.24 32.32 4.13
C THR A 245 3.45 33.53 3.63
N THR A 246 2.61 34.11 4.47
CA THR A 246 2.09 35.47 4.29
C THR A 246 1.65 35.98 5.64
N GLN A 247 2.53 36.73 6.29
CA GLN A 247 2.08 37.72 7.25
C GLN A 247 1.23 38.72 6.48
N ASN A 248 -0.08 38.51 6.45
CA ASN A 248 -1.04 39.58 6.31
C ASN A 248 -2.10 39.33 7.38
N ALA A 249 -1.96 40.09 8.46
CA ALA A 249 -2.97 40.23 9.49
C ALA A 249 -4.30 40.70 8.88
N SER A 250 -5.38 40.41 9.60
CA SER A 250 -6.79 40.71 9.30
C SER A 250 -7.46 39.75 8.29
N THR A 251 -8.00 38.63 8.78
CA THR A 251 -9.46 38.41 8.88
C THR A 251 -9.76 36.99 9.39
N THR A 252 -10.58 36.94 10.44
CA THR A 252 -11.31 35.76 10.95
C THR A 252 -10.50 34.51 11.29
N ASN A 253 -10.23 34.34 12.59
CA ASN A 253 -10.03 33.04 13.23
C ASN A 253 -11.25 32.14 12.99
N THR A 254 -11.35 31.53 11.81
CA THR A 254 -12.13 30.31 11.65
C THR A 254 -11.34 29.20 12.33
N LYS A 255 -11.62 28.99 13.63
CA LYS A 255 -11.25 27.76 14.34
C LYS A 255 -11.65 26.61 13.41
N SER A 256 -10.68 25.89 12.85
CA SER A 256 -10.98 24.80 11.93
C SER A 256 -11.88 23.81 12.66
N SER A 257 -13.14 23.72 12.24
CA SER A 257 -14.25 23.05 12.93
C SER A 257 -14.15 21.51 13.00
N ASN A 258 -12.95 20.93 12.89
CA ASN A 258 -12.73 19.49 12.83
C ASN A 258 -11.87 18.99 14.01
N ASN A 259 -12.16 19.48 15.22
CA ASN A 259 -11.53 18.95 16.43
C ASN A 259 -12.20 17.62 16.79
N ILE A 260 -11.65 16.52 16.26
CA ILE A 260 -11.98 15.19 16.77
C ILE A 260 -11.37 15.09 18.17
N ASP A 261 -12.22 15.06 19.19
CA ASP A 261 -11.87 14.71 20.58
C ASP A 261 -13.00 13.80 21.11
N TYR A 262 -12.78 12.48 21.03
CA TYR A 262 -13.76 11.50 21.45
C TYR A 262 -13.26 10.65 22.61
N LEU A 263 -14.14 10.34 23.54
CA LEU A 263 -13.90 9.35 24.59
C LEU A 263 -14.55 8.03 24.17
N LEU A 264 -13.75 6.99 24.01
CA LEU A 264 -14.16 5.67 23.53
C LEU A 264 -13.83 4.59 24.55
N SER A 265 -14.61 3.51 24.58
CA SER A 265 -14.22 2.30 25.33
C SER A 265 -12.99 1.66 24.68
N ASP A 266 -12.12 1.06 25.50
CA ASP A 266 -10.96 0.29 25.07
C ASP A 266 -11.31 -0.84 24.10
N ASP A 267 -12.52 -1.38 24.17
CA ASP A 267 -13.00 -2.45 23.28
C ASP A 267 -13.12 -1.99 21.83
N PHE A 268 -13.45 -0.70 21.60
CA PHE A 268 -13.74 -0.17 20.27
C PHE A 268 -12.67 0.78 19.74
N VAL A 269 -11.80 1.32 20.62
CA VAL A 269 -10.83 2.35 20.26
C VAL A 269 -9.87 1.88 19.15
N ALA A 270 -9.42 0.64 19.17
CA ALA A 270 -8.50 0.12 18.17
C ALA A 270 -9.13 0.10 16.76
N SER A 271 -10.37 -0.37 16.64
CA SER A 271 -11.10 -0.39 15.38
C SER A 271 -11.37 1.02 14.86
N TYR A 272 -11.78 1.93 15.74
CA TYR A 272 -12.01 3.33 15.40
C TYR A 272 -10.73 4.01 14.88
N VAL A 273 -9.62 3.88 15.63
CA VAL A 273 -8.33 4.47 15.26
C VAL A 273 -7.82 3.91 13.93
N ARG A 274 -7.98 2.61 13.66
CA ARG A 274 -7.58 2.01 12.37
C ARG A 274 -8.34 2.60 11.19
N VAL A 275 -9.68 2.70 11.30
CA VAL A 275 -10.51 3.27 10.22
C VAL A 275 -10.18 4.75 10.01
N LEU A 276 -10.05 5.51 11.10
CA LEU A 276 -9.67 6.91 11.04
C LEU A 276 -8.29 7.09 10.38
N ALA A 277 -7.30 6.30 10.78
CA ALA A 277 -5.96 6.34 10.20
C ALA A 277 -5.95 5.99 8.71
N LEU A 278 -6.72 4.98 8.29
CA LEU A 278 -6.88 4.63 6.87
C LEU A 278 -7.45 5.78 6.03
N CYS A 279 -8.51 6.43 6.50
CA CYS A 279 -9.10 7.59 5.84
C CYS A 279 -8.09 8.76 5.75
N LEU A 280 -7.36 9.01 6.83
CA LEU A 280 -6.37 10.08 6.88
C LEU A 280 -5.13 9.79 6.02
N CYS A 281 -4.72 8.53 5.87
CA CYS A 281 -3.65 8.15 4.95
C CYS A 281 -4.03 8.50 3.51
N GLN A 282 -5.27 8.20 3.10
CA GLN A 282 -5.78 8.56 1.76
C GLN A 282 -5.82 10.07 1.57
N GLN A 283 -6.32 10.79 2.57
CA GLN A 283 -6.35 12.25 2.54
C GLN A 283 -4.95 12.84 2.46
N GLY A 284 -3.99 12.32 3.22
CA GLY A 284 -2.60 12.75 3.20
C GLY A 284 -1.92 12.51 1.85
N GLU A 285 -2.16 11.36 1.22
CA GLU A 285 -1.68 11.05 -0.12
C GLU A 285 -2.28 12.01 -1.16
N LEU A 286 -3.59 12.26 -1.10
CA LEU A 286 -4.29 13.18 -2.00
C LEU A 286 -3.69 14.59 -1.92
N GLU A 287 -3.53 15.12 -0.72
CA GLU A 287 -2.95 16.45 -0.51
C GLU A 287 -1.48 16.52 -0.96
N ALA A 288 -0.71 15.44 -0.78
CA ALA A 288 0.66 15.38 -1.26
C ALA A 288 0.73 15.45 -2.80
N ARG A 289 -0.15 14.74 -3.50
CA ARG A 289 -0.26 14.76 -4.97
C ARG A 289 -0.68 16.13 -5.50
N GLN A 290 -1.62 16.79 -4.82
CA GLN A 290 -2.06 18.14 -5.16
C GLN A 290 -0.94 19.17 -4.98
N ARG A 291 -0.12 19.02 -3.93
CA ARG A 291 1.04 19.89 -3.68
C ARG A 291 2.19 19.66 -4.64
N SER A 292 2.40 18.45 -5.13
CA SER A 292 3.55 18.08 -5.95
C SER A 292 3.38 18.36 -7.45
N SER A 293 2.36 19.13 -7.87
CA SER A 293 1.96 19.32 -9.28
C SER A 293 1.94 17.99 -10.05
N SER A 294 1.46 16.92 -9.40
CA SER A 294 1.43 15.60 -10.03
C SER A 294 0.54 15.64 -11.28
N PRO A 295 0.91 14.97 -12.38
CA PRO A 295 0.02 14.81 -13.53
C PRO A 295 -1.31 14.10 -13.16
N THR A 296 -1.36 13.46 -11.99
CA THR A 296 -2.57 12.82 -11.43
C THR A 296 -2.87 13.40 -10.04
N PRO A 297 -3.58 14.54 -9.94
CA PRO A 297 -3.85 15.22 -8.68
C PRO A 297 -4.96 14.55 -7.84
N PHE A 298 -5.46 13.39 -8.27
CA PHE A 298 -6.48 12.59 -7.61
C PHE A 298 -5.93 11.21 -7.23
N LEU A 299 -6.60 10.54 -6.28
CA LEU A 299 -6.25 9.18 -5.91
C LEU A 299 -6.64 8.20 -7.01
N ILE A 300 -5.69 7.37 -7.43
CA ILE A 300 -5.92 6.28 -8.38
C ILE A 300 -5.83 4.96 -7.60
N SER A 301 -6.81 4.08 -7.77
CA SER A 301 -6.73 2.73 -7.19
C SER A 301 -5.66 1.90 -7.90
N PRO A 302 -5.03 0.92 -7.21
CA PRO A 302 -4.08 0.03 -7.87
C PRO A 302 -4.68 -0.67 -9.09
N TRP A 303 -5.95 -1.07 -9.01
CA TRP A 303 -6.74 -1.64 -10.12
C TRP A 303 -6.87 -0.69 -11.31
N GLN A 304 -7.22 0.58 -11.07
CA GLN A 304 -7.29 1.58 -12.14
C GLN A 304 -5.92 1.87 -12.74
N ASN A 305 -4.87 1.96 -11.92
CA ASN A 305 -3.50 2.17 -12.39
C ASN A 305 -3.06 1.00 -13.30
N ARG A 306 -3.31 -0.24 -12.85
CA ARG A 306 -3.05 -1.45 -13.62
C ARG A 306 -3.82 -1.46 -14.94
N LEU A 307 -5.11 -1.11 -14.92
CA LEU A 307 -5.93 -1.02 -16.13
C LEU A 307 -5.44 0.07 -17.10
N GLN A 308 -5.04 1.24 -16.60
CA GLN A 308 -4.48 2.32 -17.43
C GLN A 308 -3.15 1.90 -18.06
N ALA A 309 -2.27 1.27 -17.29
CA ALA A 309 -1.01 0.73 -17.80
C ALA A 309 -1.23 -0.33 -18.88
N LEU A 310 -2.21 -1.21 -18.68
CA LEU A 310 -2.61 -2.22 -19.65
C LEU A 310 -3.18 -1.63 -20.94
N ARG A 311 -4.08 -0.64 -20.82
CA ARG A 311 -4.61 0.09 -21.99
C ARG A 311 -3.49 0.78 -22.76
N SER A 312 -2.55 1.41 -22.04
CA SER A 312 -1.41 2.10 -22.64
C SER A 312 -0.50 1.12 -23.38
N LEU A 313 -0.23 -0.05 -22.79
CA LEU A 313 0.53 -1.12 -23.44
C LEU A 313 -0.19 -1.65 -24.70
N HIS A 314 -1.50 -1.90 -24.60
CA HIS A 314 -2.32 -2.34 -25.72
C HIS A 314 -2.25 -1.35 -26.90
N THR A 315 -2.47 -0.06 -26.65
CA THR A 315 -2.41 0.98 -27.69
C THR A 315 -1.04 1.04 -28.36
N ARG A 316 0.06 0.95 -27.59
CA ARG A 316 1.42 0.93 -28.16
C ARG A 316 1.67 -0.28 -29.05
N CYS A 317 1.20 -1.46 -28.63
CA CYS A 317 1.34 -2.70 -29.41
C CYS A 317 0.50 -2.64 -30.69
N PHE A 318 -0.73 -2.14 -30.60
CA PHE A 318 -1.62 -1.98 -31.75
C PHE A 318 -1.03 -1.03 -32.80
N LEU A 319 -0.56 0.16 -32.40
CA LEU A 319 0.07 1.12 -33.31
C LEU A 319 1.32 0.54 -33.99
N SER A 320 2.14 -0.20 -33.23
CA SER A 320 3.33 -0.87 -33.76
C SER A 320 2.98 -1.97 -34.77
N TYR A 321 1.86 -2.66 -34.59
CA TYR A 321 1.36 -3.65 -35.53
C TYR A 321 0.84 -3.00 -36.81
N SER A 322 0.00 -1.97 -36.70
CA SER A 322 -0.56 -1.24 -37.86
C SER A 322 0.54 -0.63 -38.73
N ASN A 323 1.55 -0.02 -38.12
CA ASN A 323 2.68 0.58 -38.85
C ASN A 323 3.51 -0.47 -39.63
N ARG A 324 3.60 -1.72 -39.14
CA ARG A 324 4.29 -2.82 -39.83
C ARG A 324 3.49 -3.40 -41.00
N GLN A 325 2.17 -3.27 -40.97
CA GLN A 325 1.29 -3.69 -42.06
C GLN A 325 1.28 -2.65 -43.19
N SER A 326 1.34 -1.36 -42.87
CA SER A 326 1.41 -0.28 -43.86
C SER A 326 2.77 -0.13 -44.55
N SER A 327 3.83 -0.73 -44.00
CA SER A 327 5.20 -0.68 -44.55
C SER A 327 5.57 -1.91 -45.40
N LYS A 328 4.63 -2.83 -45.63
CA LYS A 328 4.77 -4.02 -46.48
C LYS A 328 3.97 -3.83 -47.75
#